data_AF-A0A3N5FMK1-F1
#
_entry.id   AF-A0A3N5FMK1-F1
#
_cell.length_a   1.000
_cell.length_b   1.000
_cell.length_c   1.000
_cell.angle_alpha   90.00
_cell.angle_beta   90.00
_cell.angle_gamma   90.00
#
_symmetry.space_group_name_H-M   'P 1'
#
loop_
_entity.id
_entity.type
_entity.pdbx_description
1 polymer ?
#
loop_
_entity_poly.entity_id
_entity_poly.type
_entity_poly.pdbx_seq_one_letter_code
_entity_poly.pdbx_strand_id
1 'polypeptide(L)'
;MEKINKIIAAATLCFSVLLALFSLLLPVYAFIPNLIERSVHLGLAIPIIFLAGKGLKKKRTLAVDLFLTAIGLFLCIYIMVDFEGVLNQFGIVKNSYQVLMGLAMVLIVLECARRMIKPVLPAITLLFLLYALYGHHIPGYFGHVQYDLSQVAGMLYLTTGGVWGQLTGISAGIIAIFVFLGAFIGYTGGGIGFRKISVRLAG
;
A
#
# COMPACT_ATOMS: atom_id res chain seq x y z
N MET A 1 1.18 -24.55 16.73
CA MET A 1 0.63 -23.20 16.42
C MET A 1 1.44 -22.09 17.07
N GLU A 2 1.89 -22.26 18.32
CA GLU A 2 2.67 -21.25 19.03
C GLU A 2 3.99 -20.84 18.33
N LYS A 3 4.80 -21.80 17.84
CA LYS A 3 6.02 -21.49 17.07
C LYS A 3 5.75 -20.66 15.80
N ILE A 4 4.69 -21.01 15.05
CA ILE A 4 4.29 -20.29 13.84
C ILE A 4 3.87 -18.85 14.20
N ASN A 5 3.09 -18.68 15.27
CA ASN A 5 2.68 -17.34 15.71
C ASN A 5 3.87 -16.48 16.15
N LYS A 6 4.90 -17.08 16.79
CA LYS A 6 6.16 -16.37 17.14
C LYS A 6 6.91 -15.90 15.89
N ILE A 7 7.01 -16.76 14.87
CA ILE A 7 7.66 -16.40 13.59
C ILE A 7 6.90 -15.26 12.91
N ILE A 8 5.57 -15.34 12.85
CA ILE A 8 4.72 -14.31 12.24
C ILE A 8 4.86 -12.99 13.00
N ALA A 9 4.80 -13.01 14.33
CA ALA A 9 4.99 -11.81 15.14
C ALA A 9 6.38 -11.19 14.93
N ALA A 10 7.43 -12.01 14.85
CA ALA A 10 8.78 -11.53 14.55
C ALA A 10 8.88 -10.93 13.14
N ALA A 11 8.25 -11.54 12.14
CA ALA A 11 8.19 -11.01 10.78
C ALA A 11 7.43 -9.68 10.73
N THR A 12 6.25 -9.60 11.33
CA THR A 12 5.47 -8.36 11.42
C THR A 12 6.25 -7.25 12.12
N LEU A 13 6.94 -7.58 13.23
CA LEU A 13 7.80 -6.63 13.93
C LEU A 13 8.95 -6.14 13.03
N CYS A 14 9.62 -7.04 12.33
CA CYS A 14 10.70 -6.71 11.40
C CYS A 14 10.21 -5.74 10.31
N PHE A 15 9.10 -6.05 9.62
CA PHE A 15 8.51 -5.17 8.62
C PHE A 15 8.08 -3.81 9.21
N SER A 16 7.56 -3.79 10.43
CA SER A 16 7.16 -2.55 11.11
C SER A 16 8.36 -1.66 11.42
N VAL A 17 9.46 -2.26 11.89
CA VAL A 17 10.72 -1.55 12.14
C VAL A 17 11.32 -1.03 10.83
N LEU A 18 11.33 -1.84 9.77
CA LEU A 18 11.81 -1.42 8.46
C LEU A 18 10.96 -0.28 7.88
N LEU A 19 9.64 -0.35 8.01
CA LEU A 19 8.74 0.72 7.59
C LEU A 19 9.02 2.01 8.36
N ALA A 20 9.18 1.93 9.68
CA ALA A 20 9.50 3.08 10.52
C ALA A 20 10.84 3.72 10.14
N LEU A 21 11.89 2.90 9.99
CA LEU A 21 13.21 3.37 9.56
C LEU A 21 13.15 4.01 8.18
N PHE A 22 12.46 3.36 7.23
CA PHE A 22 12.27 3.88 5.88
C PHE A 22 11.58 5.25 5.91
N SER A 23 10.46 5.38 6.63
CA SER A 23 9.71 6.64 6.73
C SER A 23 10.49 7.76 7.45
N LEU A 24 11.41 7.43 8.36
CA LEU A 24 12.26 8.42 9.03
C LEU A 24 13.44 8.87 8.16
N LEU A 25 14.00 7.95 7.36
CA LEU A 25 15.15 8.23 6.50
C LEU A 25 14.73 8.91 5.19
N LEU A 26 13.55 8.63 4.68
CA LEU A 26 13.10 9.09 3.37
C LEU A 26 13.14 10.63 3.22
N PRO A 27 12.68 11.45 4.19
CA PRO A 27 12.79 12.92 4.08
C PRO A 27 14.24 13.43 4.07
N VAL A 28 15.18 12.66 4.63
CA VAL A 28 16.61 13.01 4.70
C VAL A 28 17.32 12.67 3.39
N TYR A 29 16.98 11.54 2.76
CA TYR A 29 17.65 10.98 1.58
C TYR A 29 16.80 11.13 0.30
N ALA A 30 16.33 12.35 0.01
CA ALA A 30 15.33 12.72 -0.99
C ALA A 30 15.63 12.40 -2.49
N PHE A 31 16.50 11.43 -2.79
CA PHE A 31 16.94 11.07 -4.14
C PHE A 31 16.33 9.77 -4.68
N ILE A 32 15.33 9.19 -4.01
CA ILE A 32 14.69 7.95 -4.47
C ILE A 32 13.61 8.28 -5.50
N PRO A 33 13.59 7.64 -6.69
CA PRO A 33 12.51 7.79 -7.65
C PRO A 33 11.15 7.43 -7.05
N ASN A 34 10.14 8.24 -7.33
CA ASN A 34 8.76 8.09 -6.83
C ASN A 34 8.21 6.65 -6.93
N LEU A 35 8.46 5.98 -8.05
CA LEU A 35 7.95 4.63 -8.29
C LEU A 35 8.59 3.59 -7.34
N ILE A 36 9.90 3.71 -7.11
CA ILE A 36 10.64 2.84 -6.18
C ILE A 36 10.21 3.14 -4.74
N GLU A 37 10.19 4.41 -4.36
CA GLU A 37 9.79 4.85 -3.02
C GLU A 37 8.41 4.29 -2.62
N ARG A 38 7.41 4.49 -3.49
CA ARG A 38 6.02 4.07 -3.25
C ARG A 38 5.90 2.55 -3.22
N SER A 39 6.69 1.84 -4.03
CA SER A 39 6.76 0.37 -4.05
C SER A 39 7.37 -0.19 -2.77
N VAL A 40 8.44 0.42 -2.27
CA VAL A 40 9.05 0.05 -0.98
C VAL A 40 8.08 0.30 0.16
N HIS A 41 7.47 1.50 0.22
CA HIS A 41 6.51 1.87 1.25
C HIS A 41 5.34 0.87 1.33
N LEU A 42 4.69 0.60 0.20
CA LEU A 42 3.58 -0.34 0.14
C LEU A 42 4.03 -1.79 0.41
N GLY A 43 5.20 -2.18 -0.11
CA GLY A 43 5.79 -3.50 0.11
C GLY A 43 6.09 -3.78 1.58
N LEU A 44 6.50 -2.77 2.35
CA LEU A 44 6.70 -2.89 3.80
C LEU A 44 5.37 -2.89 4.57
N ALA A 45 4.34 -2.20 4.06
CA ALA A 45 3.02 -2.13 4.70
C ALA A 45 2.18 -3.41 4.51
N ILE A 46 2.22 -4.06 3.33
CA ILE A 46 1.41 -5.25 3.01
C ILE A 46 1.56 -6.37 4.05
N PRO A 47 2.78 -6.82 4.42
CA PRO A 47 2.98 -7.84 5.45
C PRO A 47 2.40 -7.44 6.81
N ILE A 48 2.49 -6.16 7.17
CA ILE A 48 1.93 -5.67 8.43
C ILE A 48 0.40 -5.81 8.41
N ILE A 49 -0.25 -5.41 7.32
CA ILE A 49 -1.71 -5.45 7.18
C ILE A 49 -2.25 -6.89 7.22
N PHE A 50 -1.61 -7.82 6.51
CA PHE A 50 -2.09 -9.21 6.44
C PHE A 50 -1.69 -10.04 7.66
N LEU A 51 -0.49 -9.84 8.21
CA LEU A 51 0.05 -10.68 9.28
C LEU A 51 -0.25 -10.16 10.70
N ALA A 52 -0.50 -8.86 10.89
CA ALA A 52 -0.87 -8.33 12.22
C ALA A 52 -2.34 -8.58 12.60
N GLY A 53 -3.17 -9.05 11.66
CA GLY A 53 -4.61 -9.21 11.85
C GLY A 53 -5.02 -10.34 12.80
N LYS A 54 -6.20 -10.23 13.42
CA LYS A 54 -6.80 -11.26 14.29
C LYS A 54 -7.16 -12.57 13.56
N GLY A 55 -7.01 -12.63 12.23
CA GLY A 55 -7.33 -13.77 11.35
C GLY A 55 -6.42 -15.00 11.50
N LEU A 56 -5.27 -14.84 12.18
CA LEU A 56 -4.29 -15.89 12.45
C LEU A 56 -4.84 -17.08 13.26
N LYS A 57 -6.02 -16.95 13.87
CA LYS A 57 -6.64 -18.01 14.70
C LYS A 57 -7.17 -19.20 13.90
N LYS A 58 -7.43 -19.03 12.60
CA LYS A 58 -7.93 -20.12 11.71
C LYS A 58 -6.90 -20.41 10.61
N LYS A 59 -6.57 -21.70 10.42
CA LYS A 59 -5.54 -22.15 9.44
C LYS A 59 -5.81 -21.68 8.00
N ARG A 60 -7.08 -21.66 7.56
CA ARG A 60 -7.46 -21.26 6.20
C ARG A 60 -7.21 -19.77 5.95
N THR A 61 -7.56 -18.90 6.89
CA THR A 61 -7.26 -17.45 6.78
C THR A 61 -5.77 -17.20 6.80
N LEU A 62 -5.01 -17.91 7.64
CA LEU A 62 -3.55 -17.78 7.68
C LEU A 62 -2.90 -18.11 6.32
N ALA A 63 -3.33 -19.19 5.65
CA ALA A 63 -2.80 -19.57 4.35
C ALA A 63 -3.09 -18.50 3.28
N VAL A 64 -4.30 -17.92 3.30
CA VAL A 64 -4.67 -16.81 2.41
C VAL A 64 -3.84 -15.56 2.70
N ASP A 65 -3.65 -15.22 3.97
CA ASP A 65 -2.88 -14.04 4.38
C ASP A 65 -1.41 -14.16 3.97
N LEU A 66 -0.80 -15.33 4.14
CA LEU A 66 0.57 -15.61 3.67
C LEU A 66 0.68 -15.55 2.15
N PHE A 67 -0.29 -16.11 1.43
CA PHE A 67 -0.33 -16.08 -0.03
C PHE A 67 -0.45 -14.66 -0.57
N LEU A 68 -1.38 -13.85 -0.04
CA LEU A 68 -1.55 -12.45 -0.43
C LEU A 68 -0.32 -11.61 -0.08
N THR A 69 0.32 -11.88 1.07
CA THR A 69 1.57 -11.23 1.45
C THR A 69 2.69 -11.55 0.48
N ALA A 70 2.87 -12.83 0.13
CA ALA A 70 3.92 -13.28 -0.78
C ALA A 70 3.76 -12.69 -2.19
N ILE A 71 2.53 -12.71 -2.73
CA ILE A 71 2.25 -12.11 -4.04
C ILE A 71 2.42 -10.59 -3.98
N GLY A 72 1.88 -9.92 -2.96
CA GLY A 72 2.01 -8.47 -2.83
C GLY A 72 3.46 -8.01 -2.77
N LEU A 73 4.28 -8.69 -1.98
CA LEU A 73 5.73 -8.45 -1.92
C LEU A 73 6.40 -8.69 -3.28
N PHE A 74 6.10 -9.81 -3.93
CA PHE A 74 6.66 -10.13 -5.24
C PHE A 74 6.35 -9.04 -6.28
N LEU A 75 5.11 -8.53 -6.29
CA LEU A 75 4.71 -7.46 -7.20
C LEU A 75 5.41 -6.13 -6.88
N CYS A 76 5.55 -5.75 -5.60
CA CYS A 76 6.34 -4.58 -5.22
C CYS A 76 7.82 -4.72 -5.64
N ILE A 77 8.41 -5.91 -5.44
CA ILE A 77 9.80 -6.20 -5.81
C ILE A 77 9.98 -6.14 -7.33
N TYR A 78 9.02 -6.63 -8.13
CA TYR A 78 9.08 -6.55 -9.58
C TYR A 78 9.27 -5.10 -10.07
N ILE A 79 8.50 -4.16 -9.53
CA ILE A 79 8.60 -2.73 -9.88
C ILE A 79 9.95 -2.14 -9.49
N MET A 80 10.52 -2.59 -8.36
CA MET A 80 11.84 -2.12 -7.91
C MET A 80 12.98 -2.66 -8.78
N VAL A 81 12.91 -3.93 -9.17
CA VAL A 81 13.97 -4.61 -9.95
C VAL A 81 13.91 -4.20 -11.42
N ASP A 82 12.72 -4.13 -12.02
CA ASP A 82 12.51 -3.76 -13.44
C ASP A 82 12.15 -2.27 -13.60
N PHE A 83 12.61 -1.40 -12.69
CA PHE A 83 12.21 0.01 -12.63
C PHE A 83 12.39 0.75 -13.96
N GLU A 84 13.56 0.65 -14.58
CA GLU A 84 13.84 1.30 -15.87
C GLU A 84 12.98 0.72 -16.99
N GLY A 85 12.80 -0.61 -17.00
CA GLY A 85 11.96 -1.29 -17.96
C GLY A 85 10.52 -0.82 -17.88
N VAL A 86 9.97 -0.72 -16.67
CA VAL A 86 8.61 -0.22 -16.39
C VAL A 86 8.47 1.26 -16.75
N LEU A 87 9.46 2.08 -16.39
CA LEU A 87 9.44 3.52 -16.69
C LEU A 87 9.37 3.78 -18.21
N ASN A 88 10.16 3.04 -18.98
CA ASN A 88 10.23 3.16 -20.44
C ASN A 88 9.01 2.56 -21.18
N GLN A 89 8.08 1.91 -20.47
CA GLN A 89 6.86 1.34 -21.06
C GLN A 89 5.70 2.34 -21.13
N PHE A 90 5.74 3.45 -20.38
CA PHE A 90 4.67 4.45 -20.35
C PHE A 90 3.26 3.85 -20.16
N GLY A 91 3.14 2.77 -19.38
CA GLY A 91 1.88 2.06 -19.12
C GLY A 91 1.45 1.07 -20.21
N ILE A 92 2.19 0.95 -21.32
CA ILE A 92 1.91 -0.03 -22.37
C ILE A 92 2.43 -1.39 -21.92
N VAL A 93 1.50 -2.34 -21.75
CA VAL A 93 1.80 -3.71 -21.34
C VAL A 93 2.52 -4.46 -22.46
N LYS A 94 3.67 -5.06 -22.14
CA LYS A 94 4.46 -5.89 -23.07
C LYS A 94 3.97 -7.33 -23.15
N ASN A 95 3.55 -7.90 -22.02
CA ASN A 95 3.20 -9.32 -21.89
C ASN A 95 1.89 -9.50 -21.10
N SER A 96 1.13 -10.56 -21.40
CA SER A 96 -0.11 -10.88 -20.68
C SER A 96 0.09 -11.05 -19.16
N TYR A 97 1.29 -11.43 -18.72
CA TYR A 97 1.64 -11.52 -17.30
C TYR A 97 1.56 -10.18 -16.56
N GLN A 98 1.89 -9.06 -17.21
CA GLN A 98 1.81 -7.75 -16.57
C GLN A 98 0.36 -7.30 -16.37
N VAL A 99 -0.56 -7.73 -17.23
CA VAL A 99 -2.01 -7.55 -17.01
C VAL A 99 -2.42 -8.28 -15.73
N LEU A 100 -2.01 -9.54 -15.59
CA LEU A 100 -2.30 -10.33 -14.40
C LEU A 100 -1.67 -9.72 -13.14
N MET A 101 -0.43 -9.24 -13.21
CA MET A 101 0.25 -8.55 -12.12
C MET A 101 -0.51 -7.30 -11.69
N GLY A 102 -0.97 -6.48 -12.64
CA GLY A 102 -1.72 -5.27 -12.33
C GLY A 102 -3.06 -5.57 -11.67
N LEU A 103 -3.80 -6.54 -12.20
CA LEU A 103 -5.06 -6.99 -11.58
C LEU A 103 -4.82 -7.57 -10.18
N ALA A 104 -3.78 -8.39 -10.01
CA ALA A 104 -3.42 -8.96 -8.71
C ALA A 104 -3.07 -7.87 -7.68
N MET A 105 -2.28 -6.86 -8.07
CA MET A 105 -1.95 -5.74 -7.18
C MET A 105 -3.21 -4.96 -6.77
N VAL A 106 -4.09 -4.65 -7.72
CA VAL A 106 -5.35 -3.94 -7.44
C VAL A 106 -6.21 -4.74 -6.45
N LEU A 107 -6.36 -6.05 -6.65
CA LEU A 107 -7.12 -6.90 -5.74
C LEU A 107 -6.50 -6.96 -4.34
N ILE A 108 -5.17 -7.04 -4.24
CA ILE A 108 -4.44 -7.02 -2.96
C ILE A 108 -4.66 -5.68 -2.24
N VAL A 109 -4.57 -4.56 -2.95
CA VAL A 109 -4.80 -3.22 -2.38
C VAL A 109 -6.24 -3.03 -1.92
N LEU A 110 -7.22 -3.51 -2.69
CA LEU A 110 -8.64 -3.48 -2.29
C LEU A 110 -8.87 -4.30 -1.01
N GLU A 111 -8.24 -5.47 -0.92
CA GLU A 111 -8.31 -6.32 0.27
C GLU A 111 -7.61 -5.69 1.49
N CYS A 112 -6.46 -5.04 1.30
CA CYS A 112 -5.81 -4.22 2.32
C CYS A 112 -6.75 -3.12 2.82
N ALA A 113 -7.36 -2.35 1.91
CA ALA A 113 -8.28 -1.29 2.24
C ALA A 113 -9.53 -1.82 2.98
N ARG A 114 -10.07 -2.98 2.59
CA ARG A 114 -11.20 -3.64 3.26
C ARG A 114 -10.89 -3.97 4.72
N ARG A 115 -9.65 -4.42 5.00
CA ARG A 115 -9.20 -4.78 6.35
C ARG A 115 -8.95 -3.56 7.23
N MET A 116 -8.48 -2.45 6.66
CA MET A 116 -8.07 -1.27 7.43
C MET A 116 -9.18 -0.20 7.58
N ILE A 117 -10.01 0.02 6.55
CA ILE A 117 -10.91 1.20 6.45
C ILE A 117 -12.39 0.80 6.35
N LYS A 118 -12.74 -0.48 6.57
CA LYS A 118 -14.10 -1.05 6.37
C LYS A 118 -14.44 -1.16 4.86
N PRO A 119 -15.49 -1.92 4.47
CA PRO A 119 -15.71 -2.28 3.06
C PRO A 119 -16.24 -1.15 2.18
N VAL A 120 -16.61 0.01 2.75
CA VAL A 120 -17.22 1.12 2.01
C VAL A 120 -16.25 1.69 0.97
N LEU A 121 -15.00 1.99 1.35
CA LEU A 121 -14.03 2.57 0.42
C LEU A 121 -13.65 1.60 -0.72
N PRO A 122 -13.31 0.32 -0.46
CA PRO A 122 -13.09 -0.66 -1.52
C PRO A 122 -14.29 -0.84 -2.46
N ALA A 123 -15.53 -0.78 -1.93
CA ALA A 123 -16.73 -0.90 -2.74
C ALA A 123 -16.86 0.28 -3.72
N ILE A 124 -16.60 1.50 -3.25
CA ILE A 124 -16.57 2.69 -4.10
C ILE A 124 -15.49 2.56 -5.18
N THR A 125 -14.28 2.13 -4.81
CA THR A 125 -13.20 1.90 -5.79
C THR A 125 -13.59 0.84 -6.81
N LEU A 126 -14.24 -0.24 -6.39
CA LEU A 126 -14.71 -1.30 -7.29
C LEU A 126 -15.75 -0.75 -8.30
N LEU A 127 -16.66 0.12 -7.86
CA LEU A 127 -17.61 0.79 -8.75
C LEU A 127 -16.90 1.64 -9.81
N PHE A 128 -15.87 2.39 -9.43
CA PHE A 128 -15.08 3.18 -10.39
C PHE A 128 -14.22 2.31 -11.33
N LEU A 129 -13.73 1.16 -10.86
CA LEU A 129 -13.05 0.18 -11.71
C LEU A 129 -14.02 -0.45 -12.72
N LEU A 130 -15.25 -0.77 -12.30
CA LEU A 130 -16.30 -1.23 -13.21
C LEU A 130 -16.67 -0.15 -14.22
N TYR A 131 -16.76 1.11 -13.78
CA TYR A 131 -16.96 2.24 -14.69
C TYR A 131 -15.81 2.34 -15.69
N ALA A 132 -14.55 2.22 -15.29
CA ALA A 132 -13.41 2.26 -16.22
C ALA A 132 -13.46 1.15 -17.30
N LEU A 133 -14.03 -0.01 -16.98
CA LEU A 133 -14.15 -1.13 -17.93
C LEU A 133 -15.40 -1.02 -18.81
N TYR A 134 -16.54 -0.65 -18.22
CA TYR A 134 -17.85 -0.72 -18.88
C TYR A 134 -18.47 0.65 -19.19
N GLY A 135 -17.80 1.76 -18.88
CA GLY A 135 -18.32 3.10 -19.10
C GLY A 135 -18.51 3.47 -20.57
N HIS A 136 -17.90 2.72 -21.49
CA HIS A 136 -18.15 2.85 -22.92
C HIS A 136 -19.56 2.41 -23.36
N HIS A 137 -20.28 1.66 -22.50
CA HIS A 137 -21.68 1.33 -22.73
C HIS A 137 -22.66 2.42 -22.24
N ILE A 138 -22.17 3.45 -21.54
CA ILE A 138 -23.01 4.51 -21.00
C ILE A 138 -23.20 5.58 -22.08
N PRO A 139 -24.45 5.85 -22.52
CA PRO A 139 -24.71 6.87 -23.53
C PRO A 139 -24.63 8.29 -22.95
N GLY A 140 -24.29 9.25 -23.81
CA GLY A 140 -24.25 10.67 -23.47
C GLY A 140 -22.94 11.10 -22.81
N TYR A 141 -22.99 12.20 -22.04
CA TYR A 141 -21.80 12.87 -21.50
C TYR A 141 -21.02 12.07 -20.44
N PHE A 142 -21.65 11.05 -19.85
CA PHE A 142 -21.01 10.19 -18.85
C PHE A 142 -20.35 8.93 -19.46
N GLY A 143 -20.41 8.75 -20.77
CA GLY A 143 -19.68 7.69 -21.46
C GLY A 143 -18.22 8.05 -21.74
N HIS A 144 -17.38 7.04 -21.92
CA HIS A 144 -16.00 7.21 -22.39
C HIS A 144 -15.64 6.24 -23.52
N VAL A 145 -14.50 6.44 -24.17
CA VAL A 145 -14.00 5.52 -25.21
C VAL A 145 -13.71 4.15 -24.58
N GLN A 146 -13.92 3.08 -25.33
CA GLN A 146 -13.60 1.73 -24.87
C GLN A 146 -12.09 1.60 -24.57
N TYR A 147 -11.77 1.16 -23.36
CA TYR A 147 -10.42 0.83 -22.95
C TYR A 147 -10.24 -0.68 -22.89
N ASP A 148 -9.11 -1.17 -23.38
CA ASP A 148 -8.74 -2.57 -23.23
C ASP A 148 -8.32 -2.85 -21.79
N LEU A 149 -8.56 -4.08 -21.33
CA LEU A 149 -8.15 -4.52 -19.99
C LEU A 149 -6.64 -4.36 -19.77
N SER A 150 -5.84 -4.52 -20.83
CA SER A 150 -4.39 -4.30 -20.80
C SER A 150 -4.03 -2.83 -20.53
N GLN A 151 -4.76 -1.89 -21.12
CA GLN A 151 -4.55 -0.45 -20.91
C GLN A 151 -4.91 -0.06 -19.48
N VAL A 152 -6.04 -0.55 -18.97
CA VAL A 152 -6.48 -0.28 -17.60
C VAL A 152 -5.49 -0.88 -16.59
N ALA A 153 -5.10 -2.15 -16.76
CA ALA A 153 -4.13 -2.79 -15.86
C ALA A 153 -2.75 -2.13 -15.91
N GLY A 154 -2.28 -1.78 -17.12
CA GLY A 154 -1.02 -1.07 -17.33
C GLY A 154 -1.03 0.30 -16.65
N MET A 155 -2.10 1.09 -16.81
CA MET A 155 -2.24 2.38 -16.15
C MET A 155 -2.26 2.24 -14.62
N LEU A 156 -2.97 1.24 -14.10
CA LEU A 156 -3.11 1.04 -12.65
C LEU A 156 -1.83 0.58 -11.96
N TYR A 157 -0.95 -0.15 -12.65
CA TYR A 157 0.20 -0.83 -12.03
C TYR A 157 1.58 -0.44 -12.59
N LEU A 158 1.70 -0.10 -13.86
CA LEU A 158 2.98 0.24 -14.48
C LEU A 158 3.24 1.76 -14.51
N THR A 159 2.30 2.57 -14.01
CA THR A 159 2.42 4.03 -13.99
C THR A 159 2.18 4.60 -12.59
N THR A 160 2.51 5.88 -12.42
CA THR A 160 2.17 6.67 -11.23
C THR A 160 0.75 7.26 -11.29
N GLY A 161 -0.08 6.88 -12.26
CA GLY A 161 -1.49 7.23 -12.32
C GLY A 161 -2.41 6.28 -11.52
N GLY A 162 -1.87 5.16 -11.04
CA GLY A 162 -2.63 4.12 -10.34
C GLY A 162 -2.20 3.91 -8.89
N VAL A 163 -1.89 2.66 -8.54
CA VAL A 163 -1.50 2.24 -7.17
C VAL A 163 -0.27 3.01 -6.67
N TRP A 164 0.65 3.33 -7.57
CA TRP A 164 1.84 4.13 -7.27
C TRP A 164 1.57 5.64 -7.34
N GLY A 165 0.33 6.07 -7.17
CA GLY A 165 -0.07 7.46 -7.33
C GLY A 165 0.28 8.39 -6.18
N GLN A 166 -0.22 9.61 -6.29
CA GLN A 166 0.04 10.69 -5.33
C GLN A 166 -0.43 10.32 -3.91
N LEU A 167 -1.52 9.57 -3.76
CA LEU A 167 -2.00 9.13 -2.44
C LEU A 167 -0.96 8.26 -1.72
N THR A 168 -0.37 7.31 -2.43
CA THR A 168 0.72 6.47 -1.90
C THR A 168 1.97 7.30 -1.61
N GLY A 169 2.28 8.28 -2.46
CA GLY A 169 3.37 9.24 -2.22
C GLY A 169 3.17 10.10 -0.98
N ILE A 170 1.98 10.68 -0.78
CA ILE A 170 1.65 11.45 0.43
C ILE A 170 1.73 10.55 1.67
N SER A 171 1.29 9.29 1.54
CA SER A 171 1.40 8.32 2.62
C SER A 171 2.87 8.06 3.02
N ALA A 172 3.74 7.83 2.04
CA ALA A 172 5.15 7.53 2.27
C ALA A 172 5.93 8.75 2.78
N GLY A 173 5.75 9.91 2.14
CA GLY A 173 6.55 11.10 2.40
C GLY A 173 6.17 11.88 3.66
N ILE A 174 4.89 11.87 4.05
CA ILE A 174 4.41 12.77 5.12
C ILE A 174 3.61 12.02 6.19
N ILE A 175 2.59 11.25 5.81
CA ILE A 175 1.68 10.66 6.79
C ILE A 175 2.42 9.66 7.68
N ALA A 176 3.28 8.81 7.11
CA ALA A 176 3.96 7.78 7.86
C ALA A 176 4.85 8.35 8.98
N ILE A 177 5.70 9.34 8.68
CA ILE A 177 6.57 9.96 9.68
C ILE A 177 5.79 10.63 10.81
N PHE A 178 4.67 11.32 10.50
CA PHE A 178 3.83 11.93 11.53
C PHE A 178 3.11 10.89 12.40
N VAL A 179 2.64 9.79 11.83
CA VAL A 179 2.03 8.69 12.59
C VAL A 179 3.07 8.05 13.52
N PHE A 180 4.28 7.78 13.05
CA PHE A 180 5.35 7.24 13.88
C PHE A 180 5.77 8.20 14.99
N LEU A 181 5.95 9.49 14.68
CA LEU A 181 6.27 10.51 15.67
C LEU A 181 5.16 10.64 16.72
N GLY A 182 3.90 10.66 16.30
CA GLY A 182 2.74 10.73 17.19
C GLY A 182 2.68 9.53 18.14
N ALA A 183 2.90 8.31 17.61
CA ALA A 183 3.00 7.10 18.42
C ALA A 183 4.17 7.17 19.41
N PHE A 184 5.35 7.61 18.95
CA PHE A 184 6.55 7.75 19.78
C PHE A 184 6.34 8.74 20.95
N ILE A 185 5.79 9.93 20.69
CA ILE A 185 5.47 10.92 21.73
C ILE A 185 4.43 10.38 22.72
N GLY A 186 3.44 9.64 22.21
CA GLY A 186 2.41 9.00 23.03
C GLY A 186 3.01 7.98 24.01
N TYR A 187 3.89 7.11 23.51
CA TYR A 187 4.52 6.06 24.31
C TYR A 187 5.62 6.56 25.27
N THR A 188 6.40 7.55 24.87
CA THR A 188 7.46 8.13 25.72
C THR A 188 6.92 9.05 26.82
N GLY A 189 5.61 9.33 26.82
CA GLY A 189 5.00 10.26 27.76
C GLY A 189 5.32 11.73 27.45
N GLY A 190 5.86 12.03 26.26
CA GLY A 190 6.13 13.41 25.82
C GLY A 190 4.88 14.30 25.87
N GLY A 191 3.70 13.74 25.56
CA GLY A 191 2.43 14.45 25.71
C GLY A 191 2.12 14.86 27.17
N ILE A 192 2.48 14.02 28.14
CA ILE A 192 2.38 14.35 29.57
C ILE A 192 3.42 15.41 29.94
N GLY A 193 4.63 15.30 29.39
CA GLY A 193 5.69 16.30 29.55
C GLY A 193 5.25 17.70 29.09
N PHE A 194 4.74 17.82 27.86
CA PHE A 194 4.23 19.09 27.33
C PHE A 194 3.08 19.63 28.19
N ARG A 195 2.13 18.80 28.59
CA ARG A 195 1.04 19.21 29.50
C ARG A 195 1.58 19.80 30.81
N LYS A 196 2.56 19.15 31.44
CA LYS A 196 3.16 19.63 32.69
C LYS A 196 3.86 20.99 32.52
N ILE A 197 4.53 21.20 31.40
CA ILE A 197 5.17 22.49 31.07
C ILE A 197 4.11 23.57 30.88
N SER A 198 3.05 23.29 30.12
CA SER A 198 1.96 24.24 29.89
C SER A 198 1.25 24.67 31.17
N VAL A 199 0.92 23.71 32.06
CA VAL A 199 0.30 24.02 33.36
C VAL A 199 1.24 24.88 34.21
N ARG A 200 2.52 24.53 34.28
CA ARG A 200 3.50 25.28 35.06
C ARG A 200 3.75 26.70 34.54
N LEU A 201 3.58 26.93 33.23
CA LEU A 201 3.68 28.25 32.61
C LEU A 201 2.38 29.07 32.76
N ALA A 202 1.22 28.42 32.84
CA ALA A 202 -0.08 29.08 32.93
C ALA A 202 -0.45 29.55 34.35
N GLY A 203 0.19 28.98 35.39
CA GLY A 203 -0.11 29.25 36.79
C GLY A 203 -0.82 28.07 37.45
#